data_AF-A0AA39FAC7-F1
#
_entry.id   AF-A0AA39FAC7-F1
#
_cell.length_a   1.000
_cell.length_b   1.000
_cell.length_c   1.000
_cell.angle_alpha   90.00
_cell.angle_beta   90.00
_cell.angle_gamma   90.00
#
_symmetry.space_group_name_H-M   'P 1'
#
loop_
_entity.id
_entity.type
_entity.pdbx_description
1 polymer ?
#
loop_
_entity_poly.entity_id
_entity_poly.type
_entity_poly.pdbx_seq_one_letter_code
_entity_poly.pdbx_strand_id
1 'polypeptide(L)'
;MGRKAKFNDEVAVSGPGRKARKQKDPVFQKDQTDNEKTLSHRQKKRAVKRNIKKLEGKKNKETPVKKPRISKDEIESDDSDKNEDSDGSDNSESSTELPIERQNRQLKQKKNEDKILEEAETKEMVEQCVFEFPSEEELKEPTNLKDIQSRIHDVIMVLNDFKKLRDVNKSRGDYLELLTTDLCAYYNYNRFLMSTLMQIFPVSEIQEYLDGSETQRPMTIRVNTLKTKRRDLAQSLINRGVNLDPIGKWTKIGLVIYSSQVPMGATPEYLAGQYILQGASSFLPVMALDPKENERILDMAAAPGGKASHIAAAMKNTGILFANDVNQERLKAVIGNFHRLGIVNSVICNHDGRKMPSIMKGFDRVLLDAPCTGTGVVAKDPSVKTNKDEIDVQRCCTLQRELLLAAIDCVNARSESGGIIVYSTCSVLPEENEWVVDYALRKRDVKLIPTGLDFGEEGFTNYRHHRFHPSLKLTRRFYPHVHNMDGFFVAKFKKFSNIPQITKAIDDNEENDNNCDE
;
A
#
# COMPACT_ATOMS: atom_id res chain seq x y z
N MET A 1 -16.76 -34.77 50.20
CA MET A 1 -15.64 -35.29 51.03
C MET A 1 -14.92 -34.12 51.66
N GLY A 2 -15.19 -33.84 52.93
CA GLY A 2 -14.41 -32.90 53.72
C GLY A 2 -13.41 -33.65 54.60
N ARG A 3 -12.18 -33.16 54.71
CA ARG A 3 -11.28 -33.46 55.83
C ARG A 3 -10.66 -32.18 56.35
N LYS A 4 -10.81 -32.01 57.66
CA LYS A 4 -10.34 -30.93 58.51
C LYS A 4 -8.83 -31.02 58.70
N ALA A 5 -8.17 -29.88 58.85
CA ALA A 5 -6.95 -29.77 59.65
C ALA A 5 -7.15 -28.61 60.64
N LYS A 6 -7.15 -28.93 61.94
CA LYS A 6 -6.99 -27.98 63.03
C LYS A 6 -5.49 -27.90 63.33
N PHE A 7 -4.94 -26.69 63.49
CA PHE A 7 -3.70 -26.50 64.24
C PHE A 7 -3.84 -25.25 65.10
N ASN A 8 -3.37 -25.41 66.34
CA ASN A 8 -3.63 -24.58 67.51
C ASN A 8 -2.95 -23.21 67.47
N ASP A 9 -3.66 -22.23 68.00
CA ASP A 9 -3.14 -20.97 68.51
C ASP A 9 -2.26 -21.26 69.72
N GLU A 10 -0.94 -21.10 69.57
CA GLU A 10 0.03 -20.79 70.64
C GLU A 10 1.45 -20.93 70.06
N VAL A 11 1.93 -19.91 69.33
CA VAL A 11 3.31 -19.37 69.39
C VAL A 11 3.32 -18.06 68.59
N ALA A 12 3.34 -16.91 69.28
CA ALA A 12 3.69 -15.62 68.67
C ALA A 12 5.22 -15.46 68.70
N VAL A 13 5.90 -15.66 67.57
CA VAL A 13 7.33 -15.32 67.45
C VAL A 13 7.45 -13.88 66.98
N SER A 14 7.82 -13.01 67.91
CA SER A 14 8.22 -11.62 67.68
C SER A 14 9.58 -11.54 67.01
N GLY A 15 9.63 -11.15 65.73
CA GLY A 15 10.85 -10.71 65.05
C GLY A 15 10.98 -9.18 65.07
N PRO A 16 12.20 -8.61 65.16
CA PRO A 16 12.39 -7.18 65.39
C PRO A 16 11.98 -6.34 64.18
N GLY A 17 10.81 -5.68 64.28
CA GLY A 17 10.37 -4.69 63.32
C GLY A 17 11.33 -3.49 63.29
N ARG A 18 12.08 -3.33 62.19
CA ARG A 18 12.80 -2.09 61.91
C ARG A 18 11.78 -0.99 61.64
N LYS A 19 11.64 -0.08 62.62
CA LYS A 19 10.89 1.18 62.46
C LYS A 19 11.42 1.93 61.24
N ALA A 20 10.58 2.15 60.23
CA ALA A 20 10.91 3.01 59.10
C ALA A 20 11.16 4.43 59.62
N ARG A 21 12.44 4.84 59.62
CA ARG A 21 12.87 6.18 60.00
C ARG A 21 12.36 7.14 58.91
N LYS A 22 11.39 8.01 59.23
CA LYS A 22 10.94 9.07 58.32
C LYS A 22 12.16 9.84 57.82
N GLN A 23 12.43 9.77 56.52
CA GLN A 23 13.41 10.62 55.84
C GLN A 23 12.90 12.07 55.97
N LYS A 24 13.79 13.01 56.35
CA LYS A 24 13.47 14.43 56.27
C LYS A 24 13.36 14.83 54.79
N ASP A 25 12.50 15.79 54.47
CA ASP A 25 12.37 16.32 53.12
C ASP A 25 13.75 16.81 52.61
N PRO A 26 14.07 16.58 51.33
CA PRO A 26 15.38 16.95 50.79
C PRO A 26 15.52 18.47 50.78
N VAL A 27 16.55 18.97 51.46
CA VAL A 27 16.95 20.37 51.41
C VAL A 27 17.80 20.56 50.16
N PHE A 28 17.28 21.28 49.17
CA PHE A 28 18.07 21.70 48.02
C PHE A 28 18.95 22.88 48.42
N GLN A 29 20.27 22.75 48.23
CA GLN A 29 21.19 23.88 48.33
C GLN A 29 20.85 24.89 47.24
N LYS A 30 20.62 26.15 47.66
CA LYS A 30 20.55 27.29 46.76
C LYS A 30 21.96 27.71 46.37
N ASP A 31 22.11 27.99 45.07
CA ASP A 31 23.11 28.82 44.43
C ASP A 31 24.56 28.30 44.37
N GLN A 32 24.90 27.70 43.22
CA GLN A 32 26.15 28.01 42.54
C GLN A 32 25.83 28.40 41.10
N THR A 33 26.14 29.66 40.80
CA THR A 33 26.06 30.33 39.52
C THR A 33 27.12 29.82 38.55
N ASP A 34 26.73 29.82 37.27
CA ASP A 34 27.54 29.97 36.06
C ASP A 34 28.65 28.95 35.75
N ASN A 35 28.27 27.99 34.90
CA ASN A 35 29.14 27.47 33.85
C ASN A 35 28.28 27.00 32.68
N GLU A 36 28.35 27.71 31.56
CA GLU A 36 27.73 27.32 30.28
C GLU A 36 28.34 26.01 29.78
N LYS A 37 27.74 24.89 30.18
CA LYS A 37 27.89 23.61 29.48
C LYS A 37 26.67 23.42 28.59
N THR A 38 26.90 23.37 27.29
CA THR A 38 25.89 23.06 26.27
C THR A 38 25.21 21.74 26.62
N LEU A 39 23.91 21.80 26.84
CA LEU A 39 23.09 20.64 27.18
C LEU A 39 23.10 19.65 26.01
N SER A 40 23.35 18.37 26.31
CA SER A 40 23.19 17.28 25.34
C SER A 40 21.77 17.27 24.75
N HIS A 41 21.60 16.87 23.49
CA HIS A 41 20.29 16.77 22.83
C HIS A 41 19.25 16.00 23.67
N ARG A 42 19.67 14.96 24.40
CA ARG A 42 18.81 14.20 25.33
C ARG A 42 18.39 15.01 26.56
N GLN A 43 19.23 15.93 27.03
CA GLN A 43 18.93 16.85 28.12
C GLN A 43 17.98 17.97 27.66
N LYS A 44 18.14 18.48 26.43
CA LYS A 44 17.21 19.43 25.80
C LYS A 44 15.79 18.84 25.67
N LYS A 45 15.64 17.64 25.08
CA LYS A 45 14.34 16.95 24.95
C LYS A 45 13.67 16.67 26.31
N ARG A 46 14.45 16.34 27.35
CA ARG A 46 13.93 16.14 28.72
C ARG A 46 13.49 17.45 29.40
N ALA A 47 14.17 18.56 29.13
CA ALA A 47 13.80 19.87 29.64
C ALA A 47 12.46 20.34 29.04
N VAL A 48 12.28 20.16 27.72
CA VAL A 48 11.03 20.45 27.00
C VAL A 48 9.85 19.65 27.58
N LYS A 49 10.01 18.33 27.75
CA LYS A 49 8.97 17.47 28.32
C LYS A 49 8.58 17.84 29.77
N ARG A 50 9.53 18.36 30.56
CA ARG A 50 9.26 18.88 31.91
C ARG A 50 8.48 20.19 31.89
N ASN A 51 8.73 21.06 30.91
CA ASN A 51 8.04 22.34 30.78
C ASN A 51 6.58 22.15 30.34
N ILE A 52 6.32 21.24 29.40
CA ILE A 52 4.96 20.88 28.96
C ILE A 52 4.11 20.38 30.15
N LYS A 53 4.65 19.47 30.96
CA LYS A 53 3.95 18.93 32.13
C LYS A 53 3.68 19.98 33.23
N LYS A 54 4.52 21.01 33.33
CA LYS A 54 4.31 22.15 34.24
C LYS A 54 3.20 23.09 33.76
N LEU A 55 3.03 23.22 32.44
CA LEU A 55 1.99 24.04 31.82
C LEU A 55 0.61 23.35 31.91
N GLU A 56 0.54 22.05 31.65
CA GLU A 56 -0.69 21.24 31.83
C GLU A 56 -1.18 21.26 33.28
N GLY A 57 -0.26 21.21 34.26
CA GLY A 57 -0.59 21.30 35.68
C GLY A 57 -1.12 22.67 36.13
N LYS A 58 -0.91 23.74 35.35
CA LYS A 58 -1.46 25.07 35.60
C LYS A 58 -2.88 25.24 35.03
N LYS A 59 -3.18 24.64 33.86
CA LYS A 59 -4.53 24.68 33.24
C LYS A 59 -5.61 23.97 34.10
N ASN A 60 -5.26 22.97 34.90
CA ASN A 60 -6.21 22.21 35.74
C ASN A 60 -6.55 22.84 37.11
N LYS A 61 -6.13 24.07 37.41
CA LYS A 61 -6.33 24.71 38.73
C LYS A 61 -7.39 25.82 38.77
N GLU A 62 -8.10 26.10 37.68
CA GLU A 62 -9.22 27.05 37.69
C GLU A 62 -10.56 26.32 37.92
N THR A 63 -11.32 26.80 38.92
CA THR A 63 -12.53 26.19 39.51
C THR A 63 -13.81 26.38 38.66
N PRO A 64 -14.84 25.53 38.84
CA PRO A 64 -16.04 25.53 38.00
C PRO A 64 -17.12 26.51 38.50
N VAL A 65 -17.68 27.32 37.58
CA VAL A 65 -18.82 28.22 37.84
C VAL A 65 -20.15 27.47 37.65
N LYS A 66 -21.06 27.59 38.64
CA LYS A 66 -22.41 26.99 38.67
C LYS A 66 -23.34 27.60 37.61
N LYS A 67 -24.13 26.78 36.90
CA LYS A 67 -25.24 27.20 36.03
C LYS A 67 -26.51 27.50 36.83
N PRO A 68 -27.27 28.59 36.55
CA PRO A 68 -28.65 28.71 37.00
C PRO A 68 -29.62 28.07 36.00
N ARG A 69 -30.70 27.48 36.56
CA ARG A 69 -31.89 26.99 35.84
C ARG A 69 -32.82 28.17 35.57
N ILE A 70 -33.39 28.26 34.37
CA ILE A 70 -34.58 29.08 34.10
C ILE A 70 -35.58 28.25 33.27
N SER A 71 -36.84 28.36 33.69
CA SER A 71 -38.07 27.71 33.24
C SER A 71 -38.57 28.20 31.88
N LYS A 72 -39.31 27.31 31.21
CA LYS A 72 -40.18 27.61 30.08
C LYS A 72 -41.31 28.55 30.53
N ASP A 73 -41.66 29.53 29.69
CA ASP A 73 -43.03 29.76 29.21
C ASP A 73 -43.06 30.98 28.24
N GLU A 74 -43.69 30.75 27.09
CA GLU A 74 -44.39 31.67 26.15
C GLU A 74 -43.58 32.88 25.57
N ILE A 75 -43.67 33.30 24.30
CA ILE A 75 -44.79 33.49 23.35
C ILE A 75 -44.22 33.47 21.90
N GLU A 76 -45.07 33.08 20.95
CA GLU A 76 -44.97 33.11 19.48
C GLU A 76 -44.61 34.48 18.87
N SER A 77 -43.90 34.49 17.73
CA SER A 77 -44.44 34.93 16.43
C SER A 77 -43.34 35.08 15.37
N ASP A 78 -43.70 34.66 14.15
CA ASP A 78 -43.10 34.93 12.83
C ASP A 78 -42.38 36.29 12.69
N ASP A 79 -41.32 36.42 11.90
CA ASP A 79 -41.41 36.46 10.43
C ASP A 79 -40.01 36.57 9.76
N SER A 80 -40.04 36.37 8.45
CA SER A 80 -38.98 36.21 7.46
C SER A 80 -37.92 37.31 7.27
N ASP A 81 -36.84 36.85 6.61
CA ASP A 81 -36.07 37.51 5.53
C ASP A 81 -34.63 38.03 5.77
N LYS A 82 -33.72 37.29 5.13
CA LYS A 82 -32.64 37.67 4.21
C LYS A 82 -31.87 38.99 4.40
N ASN A 83 -30.57 38.74 4.60
CA ASN A 83 -29.42 39.21 3.82
C ASN A 83 -28.76 40.56 4.13
N GLU A 84 -27.43 40.47 3.98
CA GLU A 84 -26.43 41.51 3.76
C GLU A 84 -25.98 42.30 4.99
N ASP A 85 -24.71 42.07 5.37
CA ASP A 85 -23.93 43.14 5.99
C ASP A 85 -22.54 43.21 5.38
N SER A 86 -22.37 44.34 4.69
CA SER A 86 -21.15 44.98 4.24
C SER A 86 -20.40 45.54 5.44
N ASP A 87 -19.07 45.52 5.37
CA ASP A 87 -18.17 46.18 6.32
C ASP A 87 -18.50 47.67 6.48
N GLY A 88 -18.68 48.08 7.74
CA GLY A 88 -18.83 49.46 8.17
C GLY A 88 -18.10 49.66 9.50
N SER A 89 -16.87 50.16 9.42
CA SER A 89 -16.10 50.66 10.55
C SER A 89 -16.75 51.94 11.08
N ASP A 90 -17.33 51.91 12.28
CA ASP A 90 -17.54 53.12 13.07
C ASP A 90 -17.25 52.89 14.56
N ASN A 91 -16.18 53.54 15.01
CA ASN A 91 -15.87 53.78 16.41
C ASN A 91 -16.75 54.94 16.90
N SER A 92 -17.82 54.64 17.63
CA SER A 92 -18.40 55.59 18.57
C SER A 92 -18.87 54.86 19.83
N GLU A 93 -18.35 55.25 20.98
CA GLU A 93 -18.83 54.79 22.28
C GLU A 93 -20.26 55.32 22.49
N SER A 94 -21.25 54.44 22.33
CA SER A 94 -22.65 54.70 22.69
C SER A 94 -23.00 53.87 23.92
N SER A 95 -23.41 54.56 24.98
CA SER A 95 -23.65 54.05 26.32
C SER A 95 -25.00 53.36 26.51
N THR A 96 -25.40 52.47 25.59
CA THR A 96 -26.60 51.62 25.72
C THR A 96 -26.47 50.31 24.94
N GLU A 97 -25.53 49.43 25.32
CA GLU A 97 -25.51 48.04 24.83
C GLU A 97 -26.24 47.13 25.85
N LEU A 98 -27.11 46.25 25.36
CA LEU A 98 -27.80 45.26 26.20
C LEU A 98 -26.76 44.26 26.79
N PRO A 99 -26.98 43.73 28.01
CA PRO A 99 -26.01 42.85 28.68
C PRO A 99 -25.58 41.62 27.87
N ILE A 100 -26.47 41.14 26.99
CA ILE A 100 -26.26 39.96 26.14
C ILE A 100 -25.31 40.27 24.98
N GLU A 101 -25.38 41.46 24.38
CA GLU A 101 -24.48 41.88 23.29
C GLU A 101 -23.05 42.06 23.79
N ARG A 102 -22.89 42.64 24.99
CA ARG A 102 -21.58 42.74 25.66
C ARG A 102 -20.98 41.36 25.94
N GLN A 103 -21.77 40.41 26.41
CA GLN A 103 -21.30 39.04 26.66
C GLN A 103 -20.92 38.31 25.36
N ASN A 104 -21.67 38.52 24.28
CA ASN A 104 -21.35 37.95 22.96
C ASN A 104 -20.06 38.55 22.37
N ARG A 105 -19.82 39.85 22.54
CA ARG A 105 -18.59 40.52 22.10
C ARG A 105 -17.37 40.02 22.88
N GLN A 106 -17.52 39.86 24.20
CA GLN A 106 -16.47 39.29 25.06
C GLN A 106 -16.17 37.82 24.74
N LEU A 107 -17.19 37.02 24.41
CA LEU A 107 -17.00 35.64 23.96
C LEU A 107 -16.30 35.55 22.59
N LYS A 108 -16.60 36.45 21.65
CA LYS A 108 -15.90 36.54 20.37
C LYS A 108 -14.45 36.98 20.54
N GLN A 109 -14.17 37.93 21.44
CA GLN A 109 -12.81 38.35 21.78
C GLN A 109 -12.01 37.20 22.40
N LYS A 110 -12.56 36.50 23.39
CA LYS A 110 -11.92 35.32 23.99
C LYS A 110 -11.66 34.21 22.97
N LYS A 111 -12.61 33.90 22.09
CA LYS A 111 -12.40 32.92 21.01
C LYS A 111 -11.31 33.34 20.03
N ASN A 112 -11.18 34.63 19.75
CA ASN A 112 -10.10 35.13 18.90
C ASN A 112 -8.76 35.11 19.61
N GLU A 113 -8.71 35.46 20.90
CA GLU A 113 -7.50 35.35 21.72
C GLU A 113 -7.05 33.89 21.86
N ASP A 114 -7.96 32.96 22.12
CA ASP A 114 -7.69 31.52 22.19
C ASP A 114 -7.14 31.00 20.85
N LYS A 115 -7.73 31.43 19.71
CA LYS A 115 -7.21 31.08 18.38
C LYS A 115 -5.83 31.65 18.11
N ILE A 116 -5.56 32.90 18.51
CA ILE A 116 -4.25 33.52 18.36
C ILE A 116 -3.22 32.80 19.24
N LEU A 117 -3.62 32.36 20.44
CA LEU A 117 -2.78 31.59 21.34
C LEU A 117 -2.48 30.20 20.78
N GLU A 118 -3.48 29.52 20.21
CA GLU A 118 -3.31 28.23 19.51
C GLU A 118 -2.41 28.38 18.27
N GLU A 119 -2.56 29.47 17.50
CA GLU A 119 -1.68 29.79 16.37
C GLU A 119 -0.24 30.15 16.82
N ALA A 120 -0.06 30.75 18.00
CA ALA A 120 1.24 31.04 18.58
C ALA A 120 1.91 29.78 19.16
N GLU A 121 1.16 28.94 19.88
CA GLU A 121 1.62 27.66 20.42
C GLU A 121 2.04 26.71 19.28
N THR A 122 1.28 26.67 18.18
CA THR A 122 1.66 25.89 16.97
C THR A 122 2.91 26.45 16.28
N LYS A 123 3.08 27.78 16.21
CA LYS A 123 4.31 28.40 15.69
C LYS A 123 5.54 28.12 16.56
N GLU A 124 5.42 28.18 17.88
CA GLU A 124 6.52 27.85 18.79
C GLU A 124 6.91 26.37 18.74
N MET A 125 5.94 25.45 18.56
CA MET A 125 6.25 24.03 18.30
C MET A 125 6.99 23.83 16.98
N VAL A 126 6.63 24.59 15.94
CA VAL A 126 7.30 24.55 14.64
C VAL A 126 8.74 25.11 14.71
N GLU A 127 8.96 26.19 15.46
CA GLU A 127 10.29 26.77 15.68
C GLU A 127 11.23 25.87 16.51
N GLN A 128 10.69 24.99 17.36
CA GLN A 128 11.48 23.97 18.07
C GLN A 128 11.76 22.70 17.24
N CYS A 129 11.19 22.61 16.03
CA CYS A 129 11.37 21.51 15.08
C CYS A 129 12.30 21.90 13.91
N VAL A 130 13.31 22.75 14.14
CA VAL A 130 14.38 22.91 13.16
C VAL A 130 15.19 21.63 13.13
N PHE A 131 15.00 20.84 12.07
CA PHE A 131 15.79 19.65 11.80
C PHE A 131 17.26 20.04 11.58
N GLU A 132 18.13 19.64 12.51
CA GLU A 132 19.58 19.77 12.34
C GLU A 132 20.09 18.59 11.49
N PHE A 133 20.79 18.91 10.39
CA PHE A 133 21.36 17.89 9.51
C PHE A 133 22.39 17.05 10.28
N PRO A 134 22.41 15.71 10.15
CA PRO A 134 23.40 14.88 10.83
C PRO A 134 24.83 15.25 10.40
N SER A 135 25.76 15.15 11.36
CA SER A 135 27.19 15.35 11.09
C SER A 135 27.78 14.19 10.25
N GLU A 136 28.88 14.44 9.52
CA GLU A 136 29.52 13.42 8.66
C GLU A 136 29.99 12.16 9.43
N GLU A 137 30.23 12.29 10.74
CA GLU A 137 30.57 11.17 11.63
C GLU A 137 29.34 10.31 11.99
N GLU A 138 28.18 10.93 12.22
CA GLU A 138 26.90 10.26 12.50
C GLU A 138 26.28 9.57 11.26
N LEU A 139 26.74 9.94 10.06
CA LEU A 139 26.39 9.26 8.81
C LEU A 139 27.25 8.00 8.57
N LYS A 140 28.48 7.96 9.12
CA LYS A 140 29.41 6.83 8.96
C LYS A 140 29.19 5.72 9.99
N GLU A 141 28.77 6.07 11.20
CA GLU A 141 28.35 5.12 12.22
C GLU A 141 26.84 5.20 12.42
N PRO A 142 26.04 4.29 11.82
CA PRO A 142 24.60 4.32 12.03
C PRO A 142 24.32 4.07 13.51
N THR A 143 23.85 5.12 14.18
CA THR A 143 23.22 5.02 15.49
C THR A 143 21.93 4.19 15.39
N ASN A 144 21.44 3.78 16.56
CA ASN A 144 20.27 2.92 16.79
C ASN A 144 19.13 3.08 15.75
N LEU A 145 18.52 1.98 15.28
CA LEU A 145 17.43 1.98 14.28
C LEU A 145 16.29 2.98 14.58
N LYS A 146 16.04 3.25 15.87
CA LYS A 146 15.04 4.24 16.31
C LYS A 146 15.40 5.68 15.95
N ASP A 147 16.68 6.01 15.97
CA ASP A 147 17.17 7.35 15.64
C ASP A 147 17.05 7.57 14.12
N ILE A 148 17.37 6.56 13.31
CA ILE A 148 17.13 6.55 11.86
C ILE A 148 15.65 6.73 11.54
N GLN A 149 14.76 6.02 12.24
CA GLN A 149 13.31 6.15 12.04
C GLN A 149 12.82 7.58 12.36
N SER A 150 13.31 8.19 13.45
CA SER A 150 12.97 9.58 13.75
C SER A 150 13.50 10.56 12.71
N ARG A 151 14.72 10.31 12.19
CA ARG A 151 15.33 11.12 11.14
C ARG A 151 14.53 11.06 9.84
N ILE A 152 14.08 9.87 9.44
CA ILE A 152 13.20 9.69 8.27
C ILE A 152 11.92 10.53 8.42
N HIS A 153 11.25 10.43 9.58
CA HIS A 153 10.02 11.18 9.84
C HIS A 153 10.25 12.70 9.79
N ASP A 154 11.32 13.20 10.40
CA ASP A 154 11.64 14.62 10.42
C ASP A 154 11.98 15.14 9.02
N VAL A 155 12.76 14.37 8.24
CA VAL A 155 13.11 14.73 6.85
C VAL A 155 11.87 14.75 5.95
N ILE A 156 10.95 13.78 6.10
CA ILE A 156 9.67 13.79 5.37
C ILE A 156 8.84 15.03 5.73
N MET A 157 8.78 15.41 7.01
CA MET A 157 8.08 16.61 7.46
C MET A 157 8.67 17.88 6.82
N VAL A 158 10.00 18.00 6.79
CA VAL A 158 10.70 19.12 6.12
C VAL A 158 10.44 19.13 4.60
N LEU A 159 10.44 17.96 3.95
CA LEU A 159 10.24 17.86 2.49
C LEU A 159 8.80 18.20 2.06
N ASN A 160 7.81 17.97 2.92
CA ASN A 160 6.42 18.37 2.71
C ASN A 160 6.26 19.90 2.81
N ASP A 161 6.86 20.54 3.81
CA ASP A 161 6.78 22.00 4.04
C ASP A 161 8.12 22.72 3.81
N PHE A 162 8.77 22.42 2.68
CA PHE A 162 10.14 22.87 2.38
C PHE A 162 10.31 24.40 2.41
N LYS A 163 9.26 25.17 2.11
CA LYS A 163 9.34 26.65 2.14
C LYS A 163 9.52 27.20 3.56
N LYS A 164 8.99 26.52 4.58
CA LYS A 164 8.97 26.99 5.97
C LYS A 164 10.06 26.34 6.82
N LEU A 165 10.33 25.06 6.58
CA LEU A 165 11.14 24.21 7.46
C LEU A 165 12.56 23.94 6.94
N ARG A 166 12.93 24.47 5.77
CA ARG A 166 14.27 24.22 5.20
C ARG A 166 15.35 24.93 6.00
N ASP A 167 16.51 24.28 6.06
CA ASP A 167 17.76 24.97 6.36
C ASP A 167 18.14 25.88 5.17
N VAL A 168 18.65 27.07 5.47
CA VAL A 168 19.03 28.09 4.47
C VAL A 168 20.21 27.61 3.62
N ASN A 169 21.08 26.76 4.18
CA ASN A 169 22.32 26.32 3.55
C ASN A 169 22.21 25.00 2.78
N LYS A 170 21.04 24.34 2.75
CA LYS A 170 20.89 23.00 2.18
C LYS A 170 19.89 22.97 1.02
N SER A 171 20.25 22.22 -0.01
CA SER A 171 19.38 22.04 -1.18
C SER A 171 18.33 20.97 -0.91
N ARG A 172 17.20 20.99 -1.65
CA ARG A 172 16.21 19.90 -1.59
C ARG A 172 16.83 18.55 -1.99
N GLY A 173 17.84 18.56 -2.86
CA GLY A 173 18.56 17.36 -3.28
C GLY A 173 19.29 16.68 -2.11
N ASP A 174 19.89 17.47 -1.23
CA ASP A 174 20.64 16.96 -0.07
C ASP A 174 19.72 16.19 0.89
N TYR A 175 18.51 16.72 1.13
CA TYR A 175 17.49 16.04 1.93
C TYR A 175 16.99 14.76 1.27
N LEU A 176 16.85 14.74 -0.06
CA LEU A 176 16.45 13.53 -0.79
C LEU A 176 17.54 12.47 -0.75
N GLU A 177 18.82 12.84 -0.87
CA GLU A 177 19.94 11.91 -0.75
C GLU A 177 20.05 11.33 0.67
N LEU A 178 19.90 12.17 1.69
CA LEU A 178 19.85 11.73 3.08
C LEU A 178 18.69 10.75 3.30
N LEU A 179 17.47 11.11 2.86
CA LEU A 179 16.30 10.25 2.96
C LEU A 179 16.52 8.91 2.23
N THR A 180 17.10 8.93 1.03
CA THR A 180 17.41 7.72 0.27
C THR A 180 18.34 6.81 1.06
N THR A 181 19.40 7.38 1.65
CA THR A 181 20.41 6.64 2.42
C THR A 181 19.78 6.02 3.68
N ASP A 182 18.95 6.79 4.38
CA ASP A 182 18.27 6.34 5.60
C ASP A 182 17.25 5.23 5.32
N LEU A 183 16.45 5.39 4.27
CA LEU A 183 15.49 4.37 3.86
C LEU A 183 16.19 3.09 3.38
N CYS A 184 17.31 3.20 2.66
CA CYS A 184 18.12 2.04 2.27
C CYS A 184 18.66 1.30 3.51
N ALA A 185 19.17 2.05 4.50
CA ALA A 185 19.71 1.49 5.74
C ALA A 185 18.63 0.85 6.62
N TYR A 186 17.44 1.47 6.71
CA TYR A 186 16.36 1.01 7.58
C TYR A 186 15.62 -0.21 7.01
N TYR A 187 15.31 -0.22 5.71
CA TYR A 187 14.52 -1.27 5.06
C TYR A 187 15.35 -2.32 4.29
N ASN A 188 16.68 -2.15 4.25
CA ASN A 188 17.64 -2.98 3.51
C ASN A 188 17.35 -3.08 2.00
N TYR A 189 17.06 -1.94 1.36
CA TYR A 189 16.87 -1.86 -0.09
C TYR A 189 18.17 -1.47 -0.81
N ASN A 190 18.31 -1.94 -2.05
CA ASN A 190 19.31 -1.43 -2.98
C ASN A 190 19.01 0.05 -3.33
N ARG A 191 20.07 0.85 -3.51
CA ARG A 191 19.98 2.27 -3.86
C ARG A 191 19.22 2.49 -5.18
N PHE A 192 19.40 1.59 -6.16
CA PHE A 192 18.66 1.62 -7.42
C PHE A 192 17.14 1.48 -7.22
N LEU A 193 16.72 0.48 -6.46
CA LEU A 193 15.29 0.23 -6.25
C LEU A 193 14.66 1.35 -5.41
N MET A 194 15.37 1.82 -4.37
CA MET A 194 14.88 2.93 -3.54
C MET A 194 14.73 4.22 -4.35
N SER A 195 15.72 4.58 -5.19
CA SER A 195 15.64 5.77 -6.03
C SER A 195 14.50 5.69 -7.03
N THR A 196 14.21 4.50 -7.56
CA THR A 196 13.09 4.25 -8.47
C THR A 196 11.75 4.36 -7.76
N LEU A 197 11.61 3.80 -6.55
CA LEU A 197 10.39 3.93 -5.74
C LEU A 197 10.11 5.39 -5.33
N MET A 198 11.16 6.15 -5.00
CA MET A 198 11.08 7.60 -4.73
C MET A 198 10.63 8.44 -5.93
N GLN A 199 10.77 7.93 -7.15
CA GLN A 199 10.27 8.59 -8.35
C GLN A 199 8.80 8.25 -8.63
N ILE A 200 8.33 7.07 -8.20
CA ILE A 200 6.96 6.60 -8.40
C ILE A 200 6.02 7.20 -7.35
N PHE A 201 6.42 7.16 -6.08
CA PHE A 201 5.58 7.58 -4.96
C PHE A 201 5.97 8.97 -4.44
N PRO A 202 4.99 9.79 -4.04
CA PRO A 202 5.28 11.02 -3.33
C PRO A 202 5.94 10.72 -1.97
N VAL A 203 6.74 11.67 -1.48
CA VAL A 203 7.54 11.53 -0.25
C VAL A 203 6.67 11.24 0.98
N SER A 204 5.42 11.69 1.00
CA SER A 204 4.47 11.40 2.08
C SER A 204 3.98 9.95 2.09
N GLU A 205 3.94 9.30 0.93
CA GLU A 205 3.33 7.98 0.74
C GLU A 205 4.38 6.85 0.72
N ILE A 206 5.63 7.17 0.38
CA ILE A 206 6.68 6.15 0.25
C ILE A 206 6.90 5.33 1.51
N GLN A 207 6.81 5.96 2.69
CA GLN A 207 6.97 5.26 3.95
C GLN A 207 5.83 4.25 4.15
N GLU A 208 4.59 4.63 3.86
CA GLU A 208 3.43 3.73 3.93
C GLU A 208 3.58 2.56 2.95
N TYR A 209 4.03 2.83 1.72
CA TYR A 209 4.31 1.80 0.72
C TYR A 209 5.37 0.80 1.21
N LEU A 210 6.48 1.29 1.77
CA LEU A 210 7.57 0.46 2.29
C LEU A 210 7.10 -0.39 3.47
N ASP A 211 6.42 0.20 4.46
CA ASP A 211 5.85 -0.51 5.61
C ASP A 211 4.82 -1.56 5.16
N GLY A 212 3.98 -1.22 4.18
CA GLY A 212 3.05 -2.14 3.54
C GLY A 212 3.77 -3.28 2.79
N SER A 213 4.91 -3.01 2.17
CA SER A 213 5.66 -4.01 1.42
C SER A 213 6.41 -5.00 2.33
N GLU A 214 6.68 -4.62 3.58
CA GLU A 214 7.30 -5.52 4.58
C GLU A 214 6.29 -6.32 5.38
N THR A 215 5.08 -5.78 5.55
CA THR A 215 4.04 -6.45 6.32
C THR A 215 3.61 -7.74 5.63
N GLN A 216 3.79 -8.88 6.31
CA GLN A 216 3.32 -10.16 5.78
C GLN A 216 1.81 -10.16 5.63
N ARG A 217 1.37 -10.49 4.41
CA ARG A 217 -0.06 -10.51 4.07
C ARG A 217 -0.71 -11.78 4.60
N PRO A 218 -1.98 -11.71 5.04
CA PRO A 218 -2.69 -12.88 5.49
C PRO A 218 -2.81 -13.89 4.36
N MET A 219 -2.77 -15.17 4.71
CA MET A 219 -2.85 -16.25 3.73
C MET A 219 -4.22 -16.22 3.05
N THR A 220 -4.22 -16.28 1.72
CA THR A 220 -5.45 -16.30 0.92
C THR A 220 -5.58 -17.60 0.17
N ILE A 221 -6.82 -18.07 0.04
CA ILE A 221 -7.16 -19.29 -0.68
C ILE A 221 -8.23 -19.01 -1.72
N ARG A 222 -8.13 -19.74 -2.82
CA ARG A 222 -9.13 -19.73 -3.88
C ARG A 222 -9.93 -21.02 -3.85
N VAL A 223 -11.24 -20.91 -3.67
CA VAL A 223 -12.15 -22.05 -3.79
C VAL A 223 -12.19 -22.55 -5.23
N ASN A 224 -12.15 -23.87 -5.41
CA ASN A 224 -12.36 -24.53 -6.68
C ASN A 224 -13.85 -24.78 -6.91
N THR A 225 -14.47 -23.92 -7.72
CA THR A 225 -15.91 -23.96 -8.04
C THR A 225 -16.33 -25.22 -8.82
N LEU A 226 -15.38 -25.98 -9.39
CA LEU A 226 -15.67 -27.26 -10.03
C LEU A 226 -16.05 -28.34 -9.01
N LYS A 227 -15.53 -28.26 -7.79
CA LYS A 227 -15.69 -29.32 -6.77
C LYS A 227 -16.58 -28.91 -5.61
N THR A 228 -16.57 -27.64 -5.21
CA THR A 228 -17.34 -27.18 -4.06
C THR A 228 -17.74 -25.71 -4.18
N LYS A 229 -18.75 -25.30 -3.41
CA LYS A 229 -19.14 -23.90 -3.28
C LYS A 229 -18.36 -23.25 -2.15
N ARG A 230 -18.15 -21.93 -2.24
CA ARG A 230 -17.42 -21.17 -1.20
C ARG A 230 -18.02 -21.31 0.19
N ARG A 231 -19.35 -21.34 0.31
CA ARG A 231 -20.06 -21.46 1.60
C ARG A 231 -19.79 -22.81 2.26
N ASP A 232 -19.90 -23.88 1.49
CA ASP A 232 -19.73 -25.25 1.97
C ASP A 232 -18.28 -25.49 2.41
N LEU A 233 -17.31 -24.98 1.63
CA LEU A 233 -15.89 -25.04 2.03
C LEU A 233 -15.61 -24.22 3.29
N ALA A 234 -16.15 -23.00 3.38
CA ALA A 234 -15.99 -22.15 4.56
C ALA A 234 -16.49 -22.87 5.82
N GLN A 235 -17.67 -23.50 5.76
CA GLN A 235 -18.20 -24.29 6.87
C GLN A 235 -17.29 -25.47 7.24
N SER A 236 -16.78 -26.23 6.25
CA SER A 236 -15.86 -27.35 6.51
C SER A 236 -14.60 -26.91 7.23
N LEU A 237 -14.03 -25.76 6.82
CA LEU A 237 -12.82 -25.20 7.42
C LEU A 237 -13.07 -24.61 8.82
N ILE A 238 -14.21 -23.92 9.03
CA ILE A 238 -14.60 -23.39 10.34
C ILE A 238 -14.78 -24.54 11.35
N ASN A 239 -15.39 -25.65 10.93
CA ASN A 239 -15.56 -26.85 11.78
C ASN A 239 -14.22 -27.48 12.20
N ARG A 240 -13.14 -27.22 11.47
CA ARG A 240 -11.77 -27.63 11.83
C ARG A 240 -11.01 -26.60 12.67
N GLY A 241 -11.66 -25.50 13.06
CA GLY A 241 -11.05 -24.43 13.84
C GLY A 241 -10.20 -23.45 13.02
N VAL A 242 -10.45 -23.34 11.71
CA VAL A 242 -9.82 -22.30 10.87
C VAL A 242 -10.63 -21.02 10.97
N ASN A 243 -9.97 -19.91 11.34
CA ASN A 243 -10.58 -18.59 11.31
C ASN A 243 -10.41 -17.98 9.92
N LEU A 244 -11.52 -17.78 9.21
CA LEU A 244 -11.53 -17.34 7.83
C LEU A 244 -12.69 -16.39 7.53
N ASP A 245 -12.43 -15.43 6.66
CA ASP A 245 -13.44 -14.50 6.15
C ASP A 245 -13.36 -14.36 4.63
N PRO A 246 -14.43 -13.92 3.96
CA PRO A 246 -14.36 -13.53 2.55
C PRO A 246 -13.39 -12.37 2.35
N ILE A 247 -12.56 -12.40 1.30
CA ILE A 247 -11.57 -11.32 1.02
C ILE A 247 -12.26 -9.97 0.83
N GLY A 248 -13.37 -9.95 0.13
CA GLY A 248 -14.13 -8.73 -0.14
C GLY A 248 -15.31 -9.00 -1.06
N LYS A 249 -16.15 -7.99 -1.25
CA LYS A 249 -17.35 -8.11 -2.11
C LYS A 249 -17.01 -8.32 -3.59
N TRP A 250 -15.81 -7.93 -4.01
CA TRP A 250 -15.33 -8.05 -5.39
C TRP A 250 -15.05 -9.51 -5.82
N THR A 251 -14.82 -10.45 -4.89
CA THR A 251 -14.65 -11.87 -5.23
C THR A 251 -15.71 -12.77 -4.61
N LYS A 252 -16.22 -13.71 -5.43
CA LYS A 252 -17.16 -14.74 -4.98
C LYS A 252 -16.48 -16.03 -4.49
N ILE A 253 -15.17 -16.17 -4.72
CA ILE A 253 -14.40 -17.41 -4.51
C ILE A 253 -13.23 -17.28 -3.54
N GLY A 254 -12.84 -16.05 -3.17
CA GLY A 254 -11.68 -15.81 -2.30
C GLY A 254 -12.04 -15.91 -0.82
N LEU A 255 -11.16 -16.52 -0.03
CA LEU A 255 -11.20 -16.51 1.43
C LEU A 255 -9.83 -16.11 1.99
N VAL A 256 -9.83 -15.27 3.01
CA VAL A 256 -8.66 -14.92 3.84
C VAL A 256 -8.65 -15.85 5.04
N ILE A 257 -7.47 -16.33 5.41
CA ILE A 257 -7.24 -17.12 6.61
C ILE A 257 -6.44 -16.27 7.58
N TYR A 258 -7.01 -15.98 8.75
CA TYR A 258 -6.34 -15.21 9.80
C TYR A 258 -5.52 -16.11 10.73
N SER A 259 -6.09 -17.25 11.09
CA SER A 259 -5.43 -18.23 11.93
C SER A 259 -5.91 -19.62 11.60
N SER A 260 -4.98 -20.57 11.66
CA SER A 260 -5.28 -21.99 11.54
C SER A 260 -4.36 -22.78 12.45
N GLN A 261 -4.90 -23.74 13.17
CA GLN A 261 -4.12 -24.72 13.92
C GLN A 261 -3.60 -25.84 13.01
N VAL A 262 -4.25 -26.05 11.86
CA VAL A 262 -3.91 -27.11 10.90
C VAL A 262 -3.17 -26.50 9.70
N PRO A 263 -2.08 -27.12 9.23
CA PRO A 263 -1.41 -26.66 8.02
C PRO A 263 -2.34 -26.69 6.81
N MET A 264 -2.56 -25.53 6.17
CA MET A 264 -3.55 -25.39 5.10
C MET A 264 -3.20 -26.18 3.83
N GLY A 265 -1.93 -26.54 3.64
CA GLY A 265 -1.48 -27.40 2.54
C GLY A 265 -1.62 -28.91 2.81
N ALA A 266 -2.10 -29.30 4.00
CA ALA A 266 -2.23 -30.72 4.39
C ALA A 266 -3.67 -31.10 4.76
N THR A 267 -4.63 -30.19 4.61
CA THR A 267 -6.04 -30.51 4.90
C THR A 267 -6.59 -31.50 3.87
N PRO A 268 -7.56 -32.35 4.26
CA PRO A 268 -8.26 -33.21 3.32
C PRO A 268 -8.90 -32.43 2.17
N GLU A 269 -9.43 -31.24 2.44
CA GLU A 269 -10.05 -30.35 1.45
C GLU A 269 -9.03 -29.85 0.41
N TYR A 270 -7.80 -29.54 0.82
CA TYR A 270 -6.72 -29.18 -0.09
C TYR A 270 -6.30 -30.36 -0.97
N LEU A 271 -6.09 -31.54 -0.36
CA LEU A 271 -5.70 -32.76 -1.06
C LEU A 271 -6.78 -33.22 -2.04
N ALA A 272 -8.06 -33.08 -1.67
CA ALA A 272 -9.20 -33.31 -2.54
C ALA A 272 -9.33 -32.27 -3.67
N GLY A 273 -8.53 -31.20 -3.66
CA GLY A 273 -8.54 -30.14 -4.67
C GLY A 273 -9.74 -29.20 -4.56
N GLN A 274 -10.35 -29.06 -3.39
CA GLN A 274 -11.47 -28.14 -3.16
C GLN A 274 -11.04 -26.68 -3.12
N TYR A 275 -9.76 -26.41 -2.85
CA TYR A 275 -9.17 -25.08 -2.97
C TYR A 275 -7.68 -25.15 -3.31
N ILE A 276 -7.11 -24.00 -3.67
CA ILE A 276 -5.68 -23.80 -3.87
C ILE A 276 -5.21 -22.58 -3.06
N LEU A 277 -3.99 -22.66 -2.50
CA LEU A 277 -3.33 -21.52 -1.86
C LEU A 277 -2.88 -20.55 -2.96
N GLN A 278 -3.39 -19.32 -2.96
CA GLN A 278 -3.10 -18.36 -4.01
C GLN A 278 -3.35 -16.93 -3.50
N GLY A 279 -2.42 -16.02 -3.78
CA GLY A 279 -2.54 -14.61 -3.40
C GLY A 279 -3.74 -13.92 -4.05
N ALA A 280 -4.39 -13.02 -3.32
CA ALA A 280 -5.56 -12.27 -3.80
C ALA A 280 -5.32 -11.52 -5.13
N SER A 281 -4.13 -10.93 -5.28
CA SER A 281 -3.69 -10.24 -6.51
C SER A 281 -3.76 -11.13 -7.76
N SER A 282 -3.50 -12.43 -7.61
CA SER A 282 -3.51 -13.38 -8.72
C SER A 282 -4.92 -13.74 -9.22
N PHE A 283 -5.99 -13.30 -8.56
CA PHE A 283 -7.36 -13.48 -9.04
C PHE A 283 -7.72 -12.46 -10.13
N LEU A 284 -7.15 -11.26 -10.02
CA LEU A 284 -7.51 -10.08 -10.80
C LEU A 284 -7.33 -10.28 -12.32
N PRO A 285 -6.22 -10.88 -12.83
CA PRO A 285 -6.07 -11.09 -14.28
C PRO A 285 -7.17 -11.96 -14.87
N VAL A 286 -7.53 -13.04 -14.18
CA VAL A 286 -8.51 -14.01 -14.69
C VAL A 286 -9.92 -13.43 -14.59
N MET A 287 -10.20 -12.64 -13.54
CA MET A 287 -11.45 -11.88 -13.45
C MET A 287 -11.57 -10.85 -14.57
N ALA A 288 -10.49 -10.14 -14.90
CA ALA A 288 -10.47 -9.22 -16.03
C ALA A 288 -10.59 -9.93 -17.38
N LEU A 289 -10.02 -11.14 -17.51
CA LEU A 289 -10.10 -11.96 -18.71
C LEU A 289 -11.54 -12.43 -18.99
N ASP A 290 -12.33 -12.68 -17.94
CA ASP A 290 -13.73 -13.11 -18.00
C ASP A 290 -13.97 -14.30 -18.96
N PRO A 291 -13.24 -15.43 -18.79
CA PRO A 291 -13.31 -16.58 -19.69
C PRO A 291 -14.72 -17.17 -19.76
N LYS A 292 -15.16 -17.58 -20.95
CA LYS A 292 -16.49 -18.18 -21.17
C LYS A 292 -16.41 -19.67 -21.49
N GLU A 293 -17.54 -20.34 -21.33
CA GLU A 293 -17.70 -21.75 -21.67
C GLU A 293 -17.47 -21.96 -23.18
N ASN A 294 -16.90 -23.12 -23.54
CA ASN A 294 -16.60 -23.53 -24.92
C ASN A 294 -15.59 -22.67 -25.71
N GLU A 295 -14.91 -21.71 -25.08
CA GLU A 295 -13.84 -20.93 -25.72
C GLU A 295 -12.51 -21.69 -25.81
N ARG A 296 -11.63 -21.23 -26.68
CA ARG A 296 -10.23 -21.65 -26.74
C ARG A 296 -9.34 -20.57 -26.17
N ILE A 297 -8.74 -20.86 -25.00
CA ILE A 297 -7.97 -19.89 -24.21
C ILE A 297 -6.52 -20.34 -24.10
N LEU A 298 -5.59 -19.39 -24.18
CA LEU A 298 -4.17 -19.62 -23.97
C LEU A 298 -3.68 -18.85 -22.74
N ASP A 299 -3.04 -19.55 -21.82
CA ASP A 299 -2.19 -18.99 -20.77
C ASP A 299 -0.73 -19.18 -21.19
N MET A 300 -0.05 -18.08 -21.52
CA MET A 300 1.29 -18.12 -22.10
C MET A 300 2.41 -18.46 -21.11
N ALA A 301 2.18 -18.18 -19.83
CA ALA A 301 3.14 -18.34 -18.74
C ALA A 301 2.41 -18.90 -17.51
N ALA A 302 1.93 -20.13 -17.67
CA ALA A 302 0.94 -20.71 -16.78
C ALA A 302 1.48 -21.13 -15.41
N ALA A 303 2.78 -21.44 -15.28
CA ALA A 303 3.27 -22.06 -14.05
C ALA A 303 3.28 -21.07 -12.87
N PRO A 304 2.89 -21.49 -11.65
CA PRO A 304 2.64 -22.86 -11.17
C PRO A 304 1.22 -23.43 -11.42
N GLY A 305 0.39 -22.78 -12.23
CA GLY A 305 -0.93 -23.25 -12.65
C GLY A 305 -2.09 -22.65 -11.87
N GLY A 306 -1.82 -21.70 -10.97
CA GLY A 306 -2.86 -21.02 -10.18
C GLY A 306 -3.85 -20.25 -11.05
N LYS A 307 -3.36 -19.41 -11.97
CA LYS A 307 -4.21 -18.61 -12.87
C LYS A 307 -4.90 -19.49 -13.93
N ALA A 308 -4.13 -20.35 -14.59
CA ALA A 308 -4.68 -21.35 -15.52
C ALA A 308 -5.80 -22.21 -14.91
N SER A 309 -5.64 -22.68 -13.67
CA SER A 309 -6.70 -23.44 -13.00
C SER A 309 -7.96 -22.62 -12.69
N HIS A 310 -7.82 -21.31 -12.50
CA HIS A 310 -8.96 -20.41 -12.34
C HIS A 310 -9.72 -20.29 -13.67
N ILE A 311 -8.99 -20.19 -14.78
CA ILE A 311 -9.58 -20.16 -16.13
C ILE A 311 -10.39 -21.44 -16.36
N ALA A 312 -9.80 -22.61 -16.14
CA ALA A 312 -10.49 -23.89 -16.30
C ALA A 312 -11.76 -24.01 -15.46
N ALA A 313 -11.70 -23.53 -14.20
CA ALA A 313 -12.85 -23.53 -13.30
C ALA A 313 -13.97 -22.59 -13.76
N ALA A 314 -13.63 -21.43 -14.30
CA ALA A 314 -14.58 -20.47 -14.85
C ALA A 314 -15.23 -20.97 -16.15
N MET A 315 -14.48 -21.71 -16.99
CA MET A 315 -14.99 -22.40 -18.18
C MET A 315 -15.79 -23.68 -17.85
N LYS A 316 -15.92 -24.05 -16.56
CA LYS A 316 -16.58 -25.30 -16.11
C LYS A 316 -16.07 -26.56 -16.82
N ASN A 317 -14.77 -26.66 -17.06
CA ASN A 317 -14.16 -27.77 -17.82
C ASN A 317 -14.71 -27.94 -19.25
N THR A 318 -15.22 -26.89 -19.88
CA THR A 318 -15.64 -26.88 -21.30
C THR A 318 -14.61 -26.14 -22.17
N GLY A 319 -14.69 -26.27 -23.50
CA GLY A 319 -13.72 -25.66 -24.41
C GLY A 319 -12.30 -26.25 -24.26
N ILE A 320 -11.27 -25.47 -24.59
CA ILE A 320 -9.87 -25.92 -24.51
C ILE A 320 -8.99 -24.83 -23.90
N LEU A 321 -8.31 -25.16 -22.81
CA LEU A 321 -7.29 -24.33 -22.16
C LEU A 321 -5.89 -24.80 -22.56
N PHE A 322 -5.10 -23.95 -23.19
CA PHE A 322 -3.69 -24.19 -23.44
C PHE A 322 -2.88 -23.54 -22.31
N ALA A 323 -2.18 -24.35 -21.53
CA ALA A 323 -1.31 -23.89 -20.44
C ALA A 323 0.15 -24.10 -20.87
N ASN A 324 0.83 -23.00 -21.21
CA ASN A 324 2.21 -23.02 -21.67
C ASN A 324 3.16 -22.44 -20.62
N ASP A 325 4.35 -23.00 -20.47
CA ASP A 325 5.47 -22.39 -19.73
C ASP A 325 6.78 -22.91 -20.33
N VAL A 326 7.83 -22.08 -20.35
CA VAL A 326 9.14 -22.47 -20.89
C VAL A 326 9.92 -23.38 -19.93
N ASN A 327 9.61 -23.33 -18.64
CA ASN A 327 10.33 -24.10 -17.63
C ASN A 327 9.65 -25.45 -17.39
N GLN A 328 10.32 -26.52 -17.85
CA GLN A 328 9.83 -27.89 -17.72
C GLN A 328 9.65 -28.35 -16.27
N GLU A 329 10.50 -27.89 -15.35
CA GLU A 329 10.40 -28.26 -13.94
C GLU A 329 9.17 -27.63 -13.29
N ARG A 330 8.90 -26.35 -13.59
CA ARG A 330 7.72 -25.63 -13.10
C ARG A 330 6.42 -26.22 -13.68
N LEU A 331 6.45 -26.78 -14.89
CA LEU A 331 5.31 -27.49 -15.48
C LEU A 331 4.90 -28.75 -14.70
N LYS A 332 5.82 -29.42 -13.99
CA LYS A 332 5.46 -30.55 -13.12
C LYS A 332 4.46 -30.13 -12.04
N ALA A 333 4.62 -28.91 -11.50
CA ALA A 333 3.67 -28.35 -10.54
C ALA A 333 2.31 -28.05 -11.18
N VAL A 334 2.28 -27.58 -12.44
CA VAL A 334 1.03 -27.39 -13.19
C VAL A 334 0.29 -28.71 -13.36
N ILE A 335 0.98 -29.76 -13.81
CA ILE A 335 0.42 -31.10 -13.98
C ILE A 335 -0.16 -31.62 -12.66
N GLY A 336 0.61 -31.58 -11.57
CA GLY A 336 0.16 -32.02 -10.25
C GLY A 336 -1.06 -31.24 -9.75
N ASN A 337 -1.07 -29.91 -9.92
CA ASN A 337 -2.20 -29.08 -9.55
C ASN A 337 -3.44 -29.36 -10.40
N PHE A 338 -3.29 -29.59 -11.70
CA PHE A 338 -4.43 -29.83 -12.60
C PHE A 338 -5.11 -31.16 -12.30
N HIS A 339 -4.34 -32.23 -12.11
CA HIS A 339 -4.89 -33.51 -11.69
C HIS A 339 -5.58 -33.41 -10.33
N ARG A 340 -4.95 -32.75 -9.35
CA ARG A 340 -5.56 -32.56 -8.02
C ARG A 340 -6.86 -31.77 -8.08
N LEU A 341 -6.89 -30.69 -8.86
CA LEU A 341 -8.07 -29.82 -8.99
C LEU A 341 -9.16 -30.40 -9.89
N GLY A 342 -8.90 -31.49 -10.62
CA GLY A 342 -9.87 -32.14 -11.51
C GLY A 342 -10.09 -31.36 -12.81
N ILE A 343 -9.03 -30.75 -13.34
CA ILE A 343 -9.07 -30.05 -14.63
C ILE A 343 -8.87 -31.06 -15.74
N VAL A 344 -9.79 -31.08 -16.70
CA VAL A 344 -9.79 -32.06 -17.80
C VAL A 344 -9.73 -31.43 -19.19
N ASN A 345 -10.05 -30.14 -19.31
CA ASN A 345 -10.12 -29.42 -20.58
C ASN A 345 -8.80 -28.72 -20.96
N SER A 346 -7.68 -29.18 -20.43
CA SER A 346 -6.39 -28.50 -20.57
C SER A 346 -5.36 -29.26 -21.37
N VAL A 347 -4.62 -28.56 -22.23
CA VAL A 347 -3.41 -29.02 -22.91
C VAL A 347 -2.22 -28.31 -22.30
N ILE A 348 -1.26 -29.07 -21.76
CA ILE A 348 -0.04 -28.53 -21.16
C ILE A 348 1.08 -28.59 -22.20
N CYS A 349 1.70 -27.45 -22.49
CA CYS A 349 2.74 -27.32 -23.50
C CYS A 349 4.03 -26.74 -22.89
N ASN A 350 5.18 -27.11 -23.46
CA ASN A 350 6.48 -26.54 -23.13
C ASN A 350 7.09 -25.90 -24.38
N HIS A 351 6.81 -24.62 -24.57
CA HIS A 351 7.35 -23.84 -25.66
C HIS A 351 7.72 -22.42 -25.19
N ASP A 352 8.65 -21.79 -25.89
CA ASP A 352 8.91 -20.36 -25.76
C ASP A 352 7.66 -19.59 -26.22
N GLY A 353 7.07 -18.80 -25.32
CA GLY A 353 5.86 -18.02 -25.59
C GLY A 353 6.01 -17.07 -26.79
N ARG A 354 7.23 -16.60 -27.08
CA ARG A 354 7.50 -15.73 -28.23
C ARG A 354 7.26 -16.41 -29.56
N LYS A 355 7.45 -17.73 -29.62
CA LYS A 355 7.24 -18.57 -30.81
C LYS A 355 5.85 -19.17 -30.88
N MET A 356 4.98 -18.90 -29.90
CA MET A 356 3.61 -19.41 -29.89
C MET A 356 2.81 -19.04 -31.15
N PRO A 357 2.92 -17.81 -31.72
CA PRO A 357 2.18 -17.46 -32.92
C PRO A 357 2.53 -18.33 -34.15
N SER A 358 3.76 -18.84 -34.26
CA SER A 358 4.13 -19.75 -35.35
C SER A 358 3.62 -21.18 -35.15
N ILE A 359 3.35 -21.57 -33.91
CA ILE A 359 2.90 -22.92 -33.55
C ILE A 359 1.37 -22.98 -33.64
N MET A 360 0.69 -22.03 -32.99
CA MET A 360 -0.75 -22.06 -32.84
C MET A 360 -1.34 -20.65 -32.81
N LYS A 361 -2.42 -20.45 -33.57
CA LYS A 361 -3.22 -19.22 -33.56
C LYS A 361 -4.69 -19.58 -33.38
N GLY A 362 -5.55 -18.57 -33.35
CA GLY A 362 -7.00 -18.77 -33.33
C GLY A 362 -7.57 -18.89 -31.92
N PHE A 363 -6.91 -18.27 -30.93
CA PHE A 363 -7.42 -18.23 -29.56
C PHE A 363 -8.46 -17.12 -29.41
N ASP A 364 -9.51 -17.39 -28.65
CA ASP A 364 -10.54 -16.40 -28.34
C ASP A 364 -10.02 -15.42 -27.29
N ARG A 365 -9.28 -15.92 -26.29
CA ARG A 365 -8.67 -15.09 -25.25
C ARG A 365 -7.26 -15.56 -24.93
N VAL A 366 -6.39 -14.60 -24.60
CA VAL A 366 -5.03 -14.89 -24.13
C VAL A 366 -4.80 -14.21 -22.79
N LEU A 367 -4.30 -14.97 -21.83
CA LEU A 367 -3.72 -14.46 -20.60
C LEU A 367 -2.20 -14.47 -20.72
N LEU A 368 -1.59 -13.32 -20.50
CA LEU A 368 -0.15 -13.17 -20.33
C LEU A 368 0.13 -12.62 -18.94
N ASP A 369 0.37 -13.52 -17.99
CA ASP A 369 0.99 -13.18 -16.70
C ASP A 369 2.50 -13.17 -16.89
N ALA A 370 3.04 -12.01 -17.23
CA ALA A 370 4.38 -11.93 -17.77
C ALA A 370 5.45 -12.14 -16.69
N PRO A 371 6.58 -12.80 -17.01
CA PRO A 371 7.70 -12.90 -16.08
C PRO A 371 8.21 -11.48 -15.76
N CYS A 372 8.20 -11.14 -14.47
CA CYS A 372 8.48 -9.81 -13.93
C CYS A 372 9.67 -9.84 -12.97
N THR A 373 10.22 -8.66 -12.67
CA THR A 373 11.24 -8.50 -11.63
C THR A 373 10.73 -8.83 -10.23
N GLY A 374 9.40 -8.78 -10.01
CA GLY A 374 8.79 -9.08 -8.72
C GLY A 374 8.81 -7.93 -7.71
N THR A 375 9.05 -6.69 -8.17
CA THR A 375 9.12 -5.50 -7.28
C THR A 375 7.85 -5.25 -6.45
N GLY A 376 6.70 -5.80 -6.86
CA GLY A 376 5.44 -5.70 -6.12
C GLY A 376 5.22 -6.80 -5.07
N VAL A 377 6.06 -7.84 -5.03
CA VAL A 377 5.88 -9.02 -4.15
C VAL A 377 6.98 -9.16 -3.09
N VAL A 378 7.57 -8.03 -2.66
CA VAL A 378 8.67 -7.99 -1.67
C VAL A 378 8.32 -8.71 -0.35
N ALA A 379 7.06 -8.65 0.10
CA ALA A 379 6.61 -9.38 1.29
C ALA A 379 6.75 -10.91 1.18
N LYS A 380 6.69 -11.44 -0.05
CA LYS A 380 6.81 -12.88 -0.35
C LYS A 380 8.24 -13.27 -0.67
N ASP A 381 8.95 -12.43 -1.40
CA ASP A 381 10.35 -12.63 -1.76
C ASP A 381 11.18 -11.38 -1.40
N PRO A 382 11.72 -11.33 -0.17
CA PRO A 382 12.56 -10.21 0.27
C PRO A 382 13.86 -10.07 -0.53
N SER A 383 14.28 -11.11 -1.26
CA SER A 383 15.53 -11.08 -2.03
C SER A 383 15.48 -10.07 -3.20
N VAL A 384 14.27 -9.71 -3.63
CA VAL A 384 14.01 -8.68 -4.65
C VAL A 384 14.59 -7.32 -4.23
N LYS A 385 14.65 -7.03 -2.92
CA LYS A 385 15.16 -5.75 -2.39
C LYS A 385 16.63 -5.51 -2.74
N THR A 386 17.43 -6.57 -2.80
CA THR A 386 18.89 -6.49 -2.93
C THR A 386 19.40 -6.99 -4.28
N ASN A 387 18.70 -7.95 -4.90
CA ASN A 387 19.21 -8.68 -6.05
C ASN A 387 18.79 -8.10 -7.40
N LYS A 388 17.95 -7.06 -7.42
CA LYS A 388 17.42 -6.47 -8.65
C LYS A 388 18.11 -5.18 -8.99
N ASP A 389 18.61 -5.14 -10.22
CA ASP A 389 19.29 -3.99 -10.82
C ASP A 389 18.57 -3.55 -12.10
N GLU A 390 18.98 -2.40 -12.63
CA GLU A 390 18.42 -1.79 -13.84
C GLU A 390 18.47 -2.73 -15.06
N ILE A 391 19.56 -3.48 -15.20
CA ILE A 391 19.76 -4.45 -16.29
C ILE A 391 18.68 -5.54 -16.25
N ASP A 392 18.27 -5.98 -15.07
CA ASP A 392 17.22 -6.99 -14.93
C ASP A 392 15.84 -6.43 -15.30
N VAL A 393 15.56 -5.19 -14.92
CA VAL A 393 14.33 -4.48 -15.32
C VAL A 393 14.26 -4.36 -16.84
N GLN A 394 15.36 -3.94 -17.47
CA GLN A 394 15.44 -3.80 -18.93
C GLN A 394 15.27 -5.14 -19.64
N ARG A 395 15.94 -6.21 -19.17
CA ARG A 395 15.77 -7.58 -19.70
C ARG A 395 14.32 -8.05 -19.61
N CYS A 396 13.68 -7.83 -18.46
CA CYS A 396 12.27 -8.18 -18.26
C CYS A 396 11.36 -7.36 -19.19
N CYS A 397 11.55 -6.05 -19.29
CA CYS A 397 10.79 -5.17 -20.17
C CYS A 397 10.86 -5.64 -21.64
N THR A 398 12.07 -5.92 -22.16
CA THR A 398 12.26 -6.42 -23.53
C THR A 398 11.54 -7.75 -23.75
N LEU A 399 11.72 -8.71 -22.85
CA LEU A 399 11.04 -10.00 -22.92
C LEU A 399 9.51 -9.86 -22.87
N GLN A 400 9.00 -9.01 -21.99
CA GLN A 400 7.57 -8.75 -21.83
C GLN A 400 6.97 -8.09 -23.08
N ARG A 401 7.70 -7.17 -23.74
CA ARG A 401 7.30 -6.58 -25.03
C ARG A 401 7.17 -7.65 -26.12
N GLU A 402 8.16 -8.53 -26.24
CA GLU A 402 8.12 -9.64 -27.22
C GLU A 402 6.95 -10.59 -26.93
N LEU A 403 6.76 -10.98 -25.67
CA LEU A 403 5.67 -11.86 -25.25
C LEU A 403 4.30 -11.24 -25.47
N LEU A 404 4.12 -9.94 -25.18
CA LEU A 404 2.84 -9.27 -25.38
C LEU A 404 2.48 -9.15 -26.85
N LEU A 405 3.45 -8.85 -27.73
CA LEU A 405 3.23 -8.88 -29.18
C LEU A 405 2.83 -10.30 -29.64
N ALA A 406 3.52 -11.33 -29.17
CA ALA A 406 3.17 -12.71 -29.45
C ALA A 406 1.77 -13.08 -28.93
N ALA A 407 1.40 -12.62 -27.73
CA ALA A 407 0.07 -12.83 -27.15
C ALA A 407 -1.03 -12.26 -28.06
N ILE A 408 -0.83 -11.03 -28.54
CA ILE A 408 -1.76 -10.36 -29.46
C ILE A 408 -1.84 -11.12 -30.78
N ASP A 409 -0.72 -11.61 -31.32
CA ASP A 409 -0.66 -12.32 -32.61
C ASP A 409 -1.31 -13.72 -32.54
N CYS A 410 -1.40 -14.33 -31.36
CA CYS A 410 -2.12 -15.59 -31.11
C CYS A 410 -3.65 -15.43 -31.13
N VAL A 411 -4.17 -14.27 -30.71
CA VAL A 411 -5.62 -14.01 -30.62
C VAL A 411 -6.27 -13.81 -31.98
N ASN A 412 -7.48 -14.35 -32.15
CA ASN A 412 -8.33 -14.08 -33.30
C ASN A 412 -9.22 -12.85 -33.06
N ALA A 413 -9.02 -11.79 -33.84
CA ALA A 413 -9.85 -10.58 -33.80
C ALA A 413 -11.30 -10.81 -34.26
N ARG A 414 -11.55 -11.88 -35.04
CA ARG A 414 -12.88 -12.21 -35.58
C ARG A 414 -13.68 -13.16 -34.69
N SER A 415 -13.19 -13.49 -33.49
CA SER A 415 -13.94 -14.33 -32.56
C SER A 415 -15.18 -13.59 -32.09
N GLU A 416 -16.35 -14.22 -32.19
CA GLU A 416 -17.63 -13.63 -31.75
C GLU A 416 -17.73 -13.54 -30.23
N SER A 417 -17.12 -14.51 -29.52
CA SER A 417 -17.05 -14.55 -28.06
C SER A 417 -15.77 -13.90 -27.50
N GLY A 418 -14.78 -13.64 -28.35
CA GLY A 418 -13.41 -13.28 -27.96
C GLY A 418 -12.74 -12.21 -28.82
N GLY A 419 -11.41 -12.14 -28.74
CA GLY A 419 -10.58 -11.02 -29.17
C GLY A 419 -9.89 -10.31 -28.02
N ILE A 420 -9.85 -10.92 -26.83
CA ILE A 420 -9.40 -10.28 -25.58
C ILE A 420 -8.01 -10.78 -25.19
N ILE A 421 -7.13 -9.84 -24.84
CA ILE A 421 -5.84 -10.13 -24.23
C ILE A 421 -5.80 -9.49 -22.85
N VAL A 422 -5.40 -10.24 -21.83
CA VAL A 422 -5.07 -9.65 -20.53
C VAL A 422 -3.59 -9.80 -20.29
N TYR A 423 -2.95 -8.66 -20.04
CA TYR A 423 -1.57 -8.56 -19.61
C TYR A 423 -1.55 -8.25 -18.12
N SER A 424 -0.73 -8.96 -17.37
CA SER A 424 -0.51 -8.66 -15.96
C SER A 424 0.92 -8.90 -15.52
N THR A 425 1.34 -8.17 -14.50
CA THR A 425 2.65 -8.33 -13.86
C THR A 425 2.53 -8.18 -12.35
N CYS A 426 3.52 -8.73 -11.67
CA CYS A 426 3.79 -8.61 -10.25
C CYS A 426 4.76 -7.46 -9.91
N SER A 427 4.79 -6.43 -10.75
CA SER A 427 5.73 -5.30 -10.66
C SER A 427 4.96 -3.98 -10.47
N VAL A 428 5.55 -3.06 -9.72
CA VAL A 428 5.04 -1.68 -9.56
C VAL A 428 5.71 -0.70 -10.53
N LEU A 429 6.76 -1.14 -11.23
CA LEU A 429 7.60 -0.32 -12.10
C LEU A 429 6.88 0.06 -13.40
N PRO A 430 6.83 1.35 -13.79
CA PRO A 430 6.26 1.77 -15.07
C PRO A 430 6.92 1.12 -16.30
N GLU A 431 8.20 0.81 -16.22
CA GLU A 431 9.01 0.20 -17.29
C GLU A 431 8.49 -1.19 -17.67
N GLU A 432 8.01 -1.96 -16.69
CA GLU A 432 7.40 -3.28 -16.90
C GLU A 432 5.89 -3.21 -17.14
N ASN A 433 5.28 -2.03 -17.01
CA ASN A 433 3.82 -1.88 -17.04
C ASN A 433 3.39 -0.99 -18.20
N GLU A 434 3.28 0.32 -17.98
CA GLU A 434 2.80 1.30 -18.95
C GLU A 434 3.66 1.31 -20.21
N TRP A 435 4.98 1.17 -20.09
CA TRP A 435 5.88 1.20 -21.25
C TRP A 435 5.61 0.03 -22.20
N VAL A 436 5.43 -1.17 -21.64
CA VAL A 436 5.13 -2.39 -22.39
C VAL A 436 3.76 -2.29 -23.06
N VAL A 437 2.77 -1.77 -22.33
CA VAL A 437 1.40 -1.56 -22.83
C VAL A 437 1.35 -0.52 -23.95
N ASP A 438 2.02 0.62 -23.76
CA ASP A 438 2.08 1.71 -24.75
C ASP A 438 2.80 1.25 -26.02
N TYR A 439 3.89 0.48 -25.87
CA TYR A 439 4.58 -0.13 -26.99
C TYR A 439 3.67 -1.06 -27.81
N ALA A 440 2.89 -1.90 -27.15
CA ALA A 440 1.94 -2.80 -27.83
C ALA A 440 0.81 -2.05 -28.55
N LEU A 441 0.31 -0.95 -27.97
CA LEU A 441 -0.70 -0.09 -28.59
C LEU A 441 -0.20 0.56 -29.89
N ARG A 442 1.09 0.91 -29.97
CA ARG A 442 1.69 1.50 -31.18
C ARG A 442 1.99 0.47 -32.27
N LYS A 443 2.32 -0.78 -31.90
CA LYS A 443 2.79 -1.81 -32.83
C LYS A 443 1.70 -2.74 -33.37
N ARG A 444 0.49 -2.76 -32.78
CA ARG A 444 -0.60 -3.68 -33.14
C ARG A 444 -1.96 -3.00 -33.10
N ASP A 445 -2.91 -3.51 -33.88
CA ASP A 445 -4.31 -3.06 -33.91
C ASP A 445 -5.11 -3.54 -32.68
N VAL A 446 -4.75 -3.00 -31.53
CA VAL A 446 -5.39 -3.26 -30.25
C VAL A 446 -5.82 -1.95 -29.58
N LYS A 447 -6.89 -2.01 -28.79
CA LYS A 447 -7.26 -0.91 -27.88
C LYS A 447 -7.42 -1.43 -26.47
N LEU A 448 -7.12 -0.57 -25.50
CA LEU A 448 -7.45 -0.84 -24.11
C LEU A 448 -8.96 -0.73 -23.88
N ILE A 449 -9.49 -1.67 -23.10
CA ILE A 449 -10.88 -1.71 -22.65
C ILE A 449 -10.86 -1.72 -21.11
N PRO A 450 -11.89 -1.17 -20.43
CA PRO A 450 -12.01 -1.29 -18.99
C PRO A 450 -11.81 -2.74 -18.53
N THR A 451 -10.96 -2.94 -17.52
CA THR A 451 -10.62 -4.27 -16.98
C THR A 451 -11.83 -4.98 -16.38
N GLY A 452 -12.86 -4.24 -15.95
CA GLY A 452 -14.02 -4.79 -15.24
C GLY A 452 -13.75 -5.05 -13.76
N LEU A 453 -12.66 -4.50 -13.22
CA LEU A 453 -12.35 -4.53 -11.80
C LEU A 453 -12.92 -3.26 -11.14
N ASP A 454 -13.67 -3.43 -10.05
CA ASP A 454 -14.39 -2.34 -9.36
C ASP A 454 -13.47 -1.40 -8.56
N PHE A 455 -12.19 -1.74 -8.43
CA PHE A 455 -11.22 -1.05 -7.58
C PHE A 455 -9.82 -1.14 -8.17
N GLY A 456 -8.87 -0.41 -7.57
CA GLY A 456 -7.52 -0.23 -8.06
C GLY A 456 -7.31 1.17 -8.62
N GLU A 457 -6.08 1.64 -8.52
CA GLU A 457 -5.68 2.94 -9.04
C GLU A 457 -5.53 2.90 -10.56
N GLU A 458 -5.71 4.05 -11.20
CA GLU A 458 -5.56 4.17 -12.64
C GLU A 458 -4.09 4.06 -13.04
N GLY A 459 -3.82 3.50 -14.22
CA GLY A 459 -2.48 3.49 -14.80
C GLY A 459 -1.97 4.90 -15.11
N PHE A 460 -0.65 5.06 -15.16
CA PHE A 460 -0.06 6.36 -15.46
C PHE A 460 -0.28 6.72 -16.93
N THR A 461 -0.87 7.89 -17.19
CA THR A 461 -0.87 8.51 -18.53
C THR A 461 0.36 9.40 -18.73
N ASN A 462 0.88 9.95 -17.64
CA ASN A 462 2.05 10.82 -17.60
C ASN A 462 2.98 10.34 -16.50
N TYR A 463 4.23 10.04 -16.84
CA TYR A 463 5.25 9.67 -15.87
C TYR A 463 6.55 10.39 -16.21
N ARG A 464 6.93 11.35 -15.36
CA ARG A 464 8.10 12.22 -15.57
C ARG A 464 8.05 12.90 -16.95
N HIS A 465 9.00 12.60 -17.82
CA HIS A 465 9.07 13.12 -19.20
C HIS A 465 8.32 12.23 -20.21
N HIS A 466 7.91 11.01 -19.83
CA HIS A 466 7.16 10.12 -20.69
C HIS A 466 5.67 10.47 -20.69
N ARG A 467 5.13 10.58 -21.91
CA ARG A 467 3.70 10.75 -22.18
C ARG A 467 3.20 9.48 -22.84
N PHE A 468 2.36 8.72 -22.13
CA PHE A 468 1.76 7.50 -22.65
C PHE A 468 0.40 7.78 -23.28
N HIS A 469 -0.14 6.79 -23.98
CA HIS A 469 -1.45 6.90 -24.60
C HIS A 469 -2.57 7.18 -23.55
N PRO A 470 -3.51 8.11 -23.79
CA PRO A 470 -4.53 8.48 -22.79
C PRO A 470 -5.42 7.33 -22.30
N SER A 471 -5.50 6.23 -23.06
CA SER A 471 -6.28 5.05 -22.66
C SER A 471 -5.62 4.23 -21.54
N LEU A 472 -4.37 4.50 -21.16
CA LEU A 472 -3.74 3.79 -20.04
C LEU A 472 -4.45 4.02 -18.70
N LYS A 473 -5.26 5.07 -18.56
CA LYS A 473 -6.17 5.22 -17.41
C LYS A 473 -7.13 4.03 -17.20
N LEU A 474 -7.37 3.23 -18.24
CA LEU A 474 -8.23 2.04 -18.18
C LEU A 474 -7.53 0.82 -17.56
N THR A 475 -6.20 0.85 -17.43
CA THR A 475 -5.46 -0.18 -16.71
C THR A 475 -5.59 0.04 -15.21
N ARG A 476 -5.30 -1.00 -14.42
CA ARG A 476 -5.42 -0.96 -12.96
C ARG A 476 -4.10 -1.32 -12.29
N ARG A 477 -3.71 -0.48 -11.34
CA ARG A 477 -2.60 -0.67 -10.41
C ARG A 477 -3.14 -1.02 -9.03
N PHE A 478 -2.44 -1.93 -8.36
CA PHE A 478 -2.72 -2.32 -6.99
C PHE A 478 -1.45 -2.15 -6.18
N TYR A 479 -1.59 -1.49 -5.04
CA TYR A 479 -0.49 -1.23 -4.13
C TYR A 479 -0.70 -1.86 -2.75
N PRO A 480 0.39 -2.29 -2.08
CA PRO A 480 0.34 -2.92 -0.76
C PRO A 480 -0.32 -2.06 0.33
N HIS A 481 0.04 -0.79 0.45
CA HIS A 481 -0.45 0.09 1.50
C HIS A 481 -1.92 0.50 1.32
N VAL A 482 -2.36 0.70 0.08
CA VAL A 482 -3.74 1.10 -0.22
C VAL A 482 -4.73 -0.07 -0.18
N HIS A 483 -4.33 -1.21 -0.76
CA HIS A 483 -5.27 -2.30 -1.05
C HIS A 483 -5.09 -3.54 -0.18
N ASN A 484 -4.05 -3.58 0.67
CA ASN A 484 -3.69 -4.77 1.46
C ASN A 484 -3.50 -6.03 0.58
N MET A 485 -2.98 -5.84 -0.64
CA MET A 485 -2.67 -6.89 -1.60
C MET A 485 -1.24 -6.71 -2.12
N ASP A 486 -0.65 -7.72 -2.76
CA ASP A 486 0.65 -7.52 -3.40
C ASP A 486 0.57 -6.46 -4.51
N GLY A 487 1.69 -5.78 -4.75
CA GLY A 487 1.88 -4.87 -5.87
C GLY A 487 1.62 -5.58 -7.20
N PHE A 488 0.67 -5.08 -7.97
CA PHE A 488 0.18 -5.79 -9.15
C PHE A 488 -0.37 -4.85 -10.21
N PHE A 489 -0.25 -5.22 -11.49
CA PHE A 489 -0.74 -4.45 -12.62
C PHE A 489 -1.58 -5.31 -13.56
N VAL A 490 -2.68 -4.74 -14.08
CA VAL A 490 -3.57 -5.41 -15.04
C VAL A 490 -3.95 -4.47 -16.18
N ALA A 491 -3.72 -4.91 -17.40
CA ALA A 491 -4.18 -4.27 -18.63
C ALA A 491 -5.02 -5.23 -19.46
N LYS A 492 -6.14 -4.75 -19.99
CA LYS A 492 -7.06 -5.53 -20.83
C LYS A 492 -7.16 -4.90 -22.21
N PHE A 493 -6.84 -5.68 -23.23
CA PHE A 493 -6.88 -5.27 -24.62
C PHE A 493 -8.01 -5.99 -25.37
N LYS A 494 -8.51 -5.33 -26.41
CA LYS A 494 -9.28 -5.94 -27.47
C LYS A 494 -8.58 -5.76 -28.81
N LYS A 495 -8.43 -6.86 -29.54
CA LYS A 495 -7.86 -6.91 -30.89
C LYS A 495 -8.95 -6.63 -31.92
N PHE A 496 -8.69 -5.75 -32.88
CA PHE A 496 -9.66 -5.37 -33.92
C PHE A 496 -9.32 -5.94 -35.29
N SER A 497 -8.03 -6.15 -35.58
CA SER A 497 -7.58 -6.67 -36.87
C SER A 497 -6.57 -7.81 -36.66
N ASN A 498 -6.59 -8.79 -37.58
CA ASN A 498 -5.60 -9.88 -37.61
C ASN A 498 -4.38 -9.54 -38.47
N ILE A 499 -4.37 -8.40 -39.15
CA ILE A 499 -3.28 -7.97 -40.01
C ILE A 499 -2.29 -7.22 -39.11
N PRO A 500 -1.03 -7.66 -39.00
CA PRO A 500 -0.03 -6.88 -38.28
C PRO A 500 0.11 -5.53 -38.99
N GLN A 501 -0.02 -4.42 -38.27
CA GLN A 501 0.41 -3.14 -38.81
C GLN A 501 1.91 -3.23 -39.09
N ILE A 502 2.29 -3.28 -40.36
CA ILE A 502 3.66 -2.98 -40.76
C ILE A 502 3.76 -1.46 -40.67
N THR A 503 4.07 -0.93 -39.50
CA THR A 503 4.40 0.49 -39.37
C THR A 503 5.65 0.75 -40.22
N LYS A 504 5.48 1.29 -41.42
CA LYS A 504 6.54 1.89 -42.27
C LYS A 504 7.11 3.19 -41.67
N ALA A 505 7.18 3.30 -40.34
CA ALA A 505 7.38 4.59 -39.67
C ALA A 505 8.07 4.45 -38.30
N ILE A 506 9.14 3.66 -38.17
CA ILE A 506 10.05 3.70 -37.00
C ILE A 506 11.49 3.33 -37.40
N ASP A 507 11.98 3.74 -38.57
CA ASP A 507 13.45 3.80 -38.80
C ASP A 507 14.00 5.20 -38.49
N ASP A 508 13.18 6.26 -38.48
CA ASP A 508 13.67 7.64 -38.28
C ASP A 508 13.81 8.08 -36.80
N ASN A 509 13.36 7.26 -35.84
CA ASN A 509 13.39 7.64 -34.41
C ASN A 509 14.32 6.76 -33.54
N GLU A 510 14.82 5.62 -34.04
CA GLU A 510 15.86 4.86 -33.33
C GLU A 510 17.28 5.40 -33.63
N GLU A 511 17.45 6.24 -34.66
CA GLU A 511 18.74 6.92 -34.92
C GLU A 511 18.99 8.16 -34.03
N ASN A 512 17.95 8.75 -33.42
CA ASN A 512 18.11 9.96 -32.60
C ASN A 512 18.42 9.70 -31.12
N ASP A 513 18.18 8.50 -30.60
CA ASP A 513 18.51 8.14 -29.20
C ASP A 513 19.96 7.65 -29.04
N ASN A 514 20.71 7.43 -30.13
CA ASN A 514 22.12 7.03 -30.12
C ASN A 514 23.11 8.21 -30.26
N ASN A 515 22.63 9.46 -30.33
CA ASN A 515 23.48 10.66 -30.53
C ASN A 515 23.43 11.64 -29.33
N CYS A 516 23.18 11.15 -28.11
CA CYS A 516 23.23 11.97 -26.89
C CYS A 516 24.35 11.58 -25.91
N ASP A 517 25.38 10.90 -26.39
CA ASP A 517 26.66 10.73 -25.67
C ASP A 517 27.84 11.08 -26.61
N GLU A 518 28.07 12.38 -26.81
CA GLU A 518 29.40 12.98 -27.04
C GLU A 518 29.58 14.21 -26.16
#